data_AF-A0A2V5L944-F1
#
_entry.id   AF-A0A2V5L944-F1
#
_cell.length_a   1.000
_cell.length_b   1.000
_cell.length_c   1.000
_cell.angle_alpha   90.00
_cell.angle_beta   90.00
_cell.angle_gamma   90.00
#
_symmetry.space_group_name_H-M   'P 1'
#
loop_
_entity.id
_entity.type
_entity.pdbx_description
1 polymer ?
#
loop_
_entity_poly.entity_id
_entity_poly.type
_entity_poly.pdbx_seq_one_letter_code
_entity_poly.pdbx_strand_id
1 'polypeptide(L)'
;MGNSMTGLAGQVSGSAQLAPQVPAGPSPDDVDVVGQRVWEIAQEIDELRRELASLHATEWQSAAADAFQDRLAERTTALAAVVQDVQAAAMAVVAYAASLRAEATLRPGPVFVPLPGADFGAGPGSGAQG
;
A
#
# COMPACT_ATOMS: atom_id res chain seq x y z
N MET A 1 -38.78 -60.88 18.32
CA MET A 1 -38.84 -59.59 19.03
C MET A 1 -37.40 -59.13 19.19
N GLY A 2 -36.91 -58.35 18.23
CA GLY A 2 -35.49 -57.97 18.12
C GLY A 2 -35.23 -56.66 18.86
N ASN A 3 -34.28 -56.70 19.80
CA ASN A 3 -33.87 -55.52 20.57
C ASN A 3 -32.82 -54.70 19.82
N SER A 4 -33.05 -53.40 19.89
CA SER A 4 -32.34 -52.29 19.28
C SER A 4 -30.84 -52.28 19.54
N MET A 5 -30.04 -52.31 18.48
CA MET A 5 -28.73 -51.65 18.43
C MET A 5 -28.84 -50.43 17.52
N THR A 6 -28.90 -49.24 18.11
CA THR A 6 -28.63 -47.99 17.37
C THR A 6 -27.54 -47.26 18.12
N GLY A 7 -26.36 -47.25 17.51
CA GLY A 7 -25.14 -46.70 18.06
C GLY A 7 -25.22 -45.18 18.29
N LEU A 8 -24.51 -44.78 19.33
CA LEU A 8 -24.09 -43.41 19.63
C LEU A 8 -23.28 -42.84 18.46
N ALA A 9 -23.93 -42.10 17.56
CA ALA A 9 -23.26 -41.13 16.70
C ALA A 9 -23.39 -39.75 17.37
N GLY A 10 -22.42 -39.45 18.25
CA GLY A 10 -22.19 -38.08 18.67
C GLY A 10 -21.81 -37.25 17.45
N GLN A 11 -22.73 -36.46 16.93
CA GLN A 11 -22.40 -35.34 16.07
C GLN A 11 -21.57 -34.36 16.90
N VAL A 12 -20.24 -34.50 16.80
CA VAL A 12 -19.34 -33.37 17.02
C VAL A 12 -19.71 -32.37 15.94
N SER A 13 -20.48 -31.36 16.34
CA SER A 13 -20.59 -30.09 15.64
C SER A 13 -19.18 -29.55 15.50
N GLY A 14 -18.50 -29.94 14.42
CA GLY A 14 -17.30 -29.30 13.94
C GLY A 14 -17.73 -27.93 13.44
N SER A 15 -17.85 -26.98 14.38
CA SER A 15 -17.78 -25.56 14.07
C SER A 15 -16.49 -25.36 13.30
N ALA A 16 -16.60 -25.36 11.97
CA ALA A 16 -15.60 -24.79 11.09
C ALA A 16 -15.53 -23.32 11.49
N GLN A 17 -14.71 -23.05 12.49
CA GLN A 17 -14.34 -21.72 12.91
C GLN A 17 -13.62 -21.15 11.71
N LEU A 18 -14.38 -20.45 10.86
CA LEU A 18 -13.85 -19.65 9.76
C LEU A 18 -12.73 -18.83 10.39
N ALA A 19 -11.49 -19.16 10.05
CA ALA A 19 -10.35 -18.37 10.48
C ALA A 19 -10.67 -16.91 10.09
N PRO A 20 -10.45 -15.93 10.98
CA PRO A 20 -10.69 -14.55 10.66
C PRO A 20 -9.96 -14.24 9.35
N GLN A 21 -10.73 -13.85 8.33
CA GLN A 21 -10.22 -13.38 7.05
C GLN A 21 -9.39 -12.14 7.36
N VAL A 22 -8.08 -12.31 7.48
CA VAL A 22 -7.16 -11.18 7.58
C VAL A 22 -7.35 -10.39 6.29
N PRO A 23 -7.68 -9.08 6.35
CA PRO A 23 -7.83 -8.28 5.14
C PRO A 23 -6.59 -8.45 4.27
N ALA A 24 -6.79 -8.68 2.98
CA ALA A 24 -5.68 -8.69 2.04
C ALA A 24 -4.94 -7.35 2.17
N GLY A 25 -3.64 -7.41 2.46
CA GLY A 25 -2.79 -6.23 2.52
C GLY A 25 -2.71 -5.53 1.17
N PRO A 26 -2.13 -4.31 1.11
CA PRO A 26 -1.96 -3.59 -0.14
C PRO A 26 -1.12 -4.42 -1.13
N SER A 27 -1.45 -4.35 -2.41
CA SER A 27 -0.63 -5.01 -3.43
C SER A 27 0.72 -4.29 -3.56
N PRO A 28 1.80 -4.99 -3.95
CA PRO A 28 3.08 -4.33 -4.18
C PRO A 28 3.01 -3.21 -5.23
N ASP A 29 2.13 -3.36 -6.23
CA ASP A 29 1.96 -2.38 -7.30
C ASP A 29 1.27 -1.11 -6.76
N ASP A 30 0.29 -1.24 -5.86
CA ASP A 30 -0.33 -0.08 -5.20
C ASP A 30 0.70 0.71 -4.37
N VAL A 31 1.57 -0.02 -3.65
CA VAL A 31 2.64 0.59 -2.85
C VAL A 31 3.66 1.31 -3.73
N ASP A 32 4.03 0.72 -4.88
CA ASP A 32 4.93 1.38 -5.84
C ASP A 32 4.33 2.66 -6.41
N VAL A 33 3.04 2.67 -6.74
CA VAL A 33 2.35 3.88 -7.21
C VAL A 33 2.44 5.00 -6.17
N VAL A 34 2.27 4.66 -4.88
CA VAL A 34 2.45 5.64 -3.79
C VAL A 34 3.89 6.13 -3.73
N GLY A 35 4.89 5.23 -3.81
CA GLY A 35 6.30 5.60 -3.81
C GLY A 35 6.65 6.57 -4.95
N GLN A 36 6.16 6.27 -6.16
CA GLN A 36 6.33 7.11 -7.33
C GLN A 36 5.67 8.49 -7.15
N ARG A 37 4.45 8.54 -6.59
CA ARG A 37 3.76 9.81 -6.35
C ARG A 37 4.50 10.67 -5.32
N VAL A 38 5.04 10.07 -4.27
CA VAL A 38 5.86 10.78 -3.26
C VAL A 38 7.14 11.31 -3.89
N TRP A 39 7.76 10.54 -4.80
CA TRP A 39 8.93 11.01 -5.55
C TRP A 39 8.61 12.23 -6.43
N GLU A 40 7.49 12.22 -7.15
CA GLU A 40 7.04 13.35 -7.97
C GLU A 40 6.83 14.62 -7.11
N ILE A 41 6.20 14.49 -5.94
CA ILE A 41 6.04 15.60 -5.00
C ILE A 41 7.40 16.19 -4.61
N ALA A 42 8.42 15.36 -4.38
CA ALA A 42 9.76 15.88 -4.09
C ALA A 42 10.35 16.69 -5.26
N GLN A 43 10.08 16.30 -6.51
CA GLN A 43 10.52 17.05 -7.68
C GLN A 43 9.77 18.38 -7.83
N GLU A 44 8.45 18.38 -7.58
CA GLU A 44 7.64 19.61 -7.57
C GLU A 44 8.16 20.61 -6.52
N ILE A 45 8.53 20.14 -5.33
CA ILE A 45 9.14 20.98 -4.28
C ILE A 45 10.52 21.49 -4.71
N ASP A 46 11.35 20.65 -5.34
CA ASP A 46 12.68 21.08 -5.80
C ASP A 46 12.60 22.13 -6.90
N GLU A 47 11.61 22.03 -7.80
CA GLU A 47 11.39 23.03 -8.83
C GLU A 47 10.97 24.38 -8.22
N LEU A 48 10.00 24.38 -7.29
CA LEU A 48 9.62 25.59 -6.55
C LEU A 48 10.83 26.20 -5.80
N ARG A 49 11.71 25.38 -5.23
CA ARG A 49 12.94 25.86 -4.59
C ARG A 49 13.86 26.56 -5.59
N ARG A 50 14.00 26.06 -6.81
CA ARG A 50 14.83 26.67 -7.88
C ARG A 50 14.22 27.97 -8.37
N GLU A 51 12.91 28.01 -8.58
CA GLU A 51 12.18 29.23 -8.93
C GLU A 51 12.39 30.31 -7.86
N LEU A 52 12.26 29.95 -6.58
CA LEU A 52 12.53 30.87 -5.47
C LEU A 52 13.99 31.33 -5.46
N ALA A 53 14.95 30.43 -5.65
CA ALA A 53 16.37 30.79 -5.69
C ALA A 53 16.71 31.75 -6.84
N SER A 54 15.96 31.72 -7.95
CA SER A 54 16.16 32.65 -9.07
C SER A 54 15.90 34.11 -8.69
N LEU A 55 15.09 34.36 -7.65
CA LEU A 55 14.78 35.72 -7.17
C LEU A 55 15.99 36.43 -6.54
N HIS A 56 17.05 35.69 -6.17
CA HIS A 56 18.33 36.28 -5.75
C HIS A 56 19.01 37.10 -6.86
N ALA A 57 18.65 36.93 -8.12
CA ALA A 57 19.23 37.66 -9.25
C ALA A 57 18.71 39.11 -9.43
N THR A 58 17.88 39.61 -8.52
CA THR A 58 17.28 40.96 -8.65
C THR A 58 18.26 42.03 -8.18
N GLU A 59 18.55 43.05 -9.01
CA GLU A 59 19.47 44.18 -8.71
C GLU A 59 18.94 45.17 -7.63
N TRP A 60 18.16 44.70 -6.67
CA TRP A 60 17.58 45.52 -5.62
C TRP A 60 18.59 45.71 -4.48
N GLN A 61 19.05 46.94 -4.26
CA GLN A 61 20.03 47.29 -3.22
C GLN A 61 19.38 48.16 -2.13
N SER A 62 19.06 47.55 -0.98
CA SER A 62 18.57 48.23 0.22
C SER A 62 18.66 47.30 1.44
N ALA A 63 18.57 47.83 2.66
CA ALA A 63 18.53 46.99 3.86
C ALA A 63 17.33 46.01 3.87
N ALA A 64 16.22 46.37 3.21
CA ALA A 64 15.09 45.47 3.03
C ALA A 64 15.39 44.35 2.03
N ALA A 65 16.22 44.63 1.02
CA ALA A 65 16.68 43.63 0.07
C ALA A 65 17.59 42.60 0.76
N ASP A 66 18.54 43.06 1.58
CA ASP A 66 19.43 42.17 2.34
C ASP A 66 18.63 41.22 3.25
N ALA A 67 17.69 41.76 4.02
CA ALA A 67 16.82 40.97 4.89
C ALA A 67 15.95 39.97 4.11
N PHE A 68 15.49 40.34 2.92
CA PHE A 68 14.76 39.42 2.04
C PHE A 68 15.68 38.30 1.51
N GLN A 69 16.89 38.63 1.07
CA GLN A 69 17.86 37.66 0.57
C GLN A 69 18.26 36.64 1.64
N ASP A 70 18.46 37.08 2.89
CA ASP A 70 18.73 36.20 4.03
C ASP A 70 17.59 35.22 4.27
N ARG A 71 16.34 35.71 4.29
CA ARG A 71 15.15 34.86 4.47
C ARG A 71 14.95 33.90 3.31
N LEU A 72 15.24 34.33 2.09
CA LEU A 72 15.19 33.49 0.91
C LEU A 72 16.25 32.38 0.96
N ALA A 73 17.47 32.68 1.40
CA ALA A 73 18.54 31.69 1.59
C ALA A 73 18.19 30.66 2.68
N GLU A 74 17.65 31.12 3.81
CA GLU A 74 17.16 30.24 4.88
C GLU A 74 16.06 29.31 4.36
N ARG A 75 15.07 29.86 3.63
CA ARG A 75 13.94 29.08 3.13
C ARG A 75 14.33 28.08 2.06
N THR A 76 15.19 28.46 1.11
CA THR A 76 15.68 27.56 0.06
C THR A 76 16.51 26.41 0.63
N THR A 77 17.30 26.67 1.68
CA THR A 77 18.03 25.62 2.42
C THR A 77 17.07 24.65 3.11
N ALA A 78 16.04 25.17 3.79
CA ALA A 78 15.03 24.33 4.44
C ALA A 78 14.26 23.47 3.42
N LEU A 79 13.90 24.03 2.26
CA LEU A 79 13.24 23.27 1.19
C LEU A 79 14.14 22.16 0.63
N ALA A 80 15.44 22.39 0.49
CA ALA A 80 16.38 21.34 0.05
C ALA A 80 16.40 20.14 1.00
N ALA A 81 16.38 20.39 2.32
CA ALA A 81 16.30 19.32 3.31
C ALA A 81 14.97 18.54 3.20
N VAL A 82 13.85 19.24 3.04
CA VAL A 82 12.54 18.61 2.85
C VAL A 82 12.52 17.72 1.59
N VAL A 83 13.10 18.18 0.47
CA VAL A 83 13.21 17.37 -0.75
C VAL A 83 13.97 16.07 -0.48
N GLN A 84 15.09 16.14 0.25
CA GLN A 84 15.88 14.96 0.61
C GLN A 84 15.08 13.98 1.48
N ASP A 85 14.34 14.48 2.49
CA ASP A 85 13.52 13.65 3.37
C ASP A 85 12.39 12.95 2.59
N VAL A 86 11.72 13.67 1.69
CA VAL A 86 10.63 13.11 0.86
C VAL A 86 11.17 12.08 -0.13
N GLN A 87 12.34 12.33 -0.74
CA GLN A 87 13.00 11.34 -1.61
C GLN A 87 13.40 10.08 -0.83
N ALA A 88 13.93 10.24 0.38
CA ALA A 88 14.25 9.11 1.25
C ALA A 88 13.00 8.30 1.60
N ALA A 89 11.89 8.96 1.91
CA ALA A 89 10.61 8.31 2.16
C ALA A 89 10.10 7.55 0.92
N ALA A 90 10.16 8.16 -0.27
CA ALA A 90 9.78 7.49 -1.52
C ALA A 90 10.61 6.21 -1.76
N MET A 91 11.94 6.27 -1.57
CA MET A 91 12.81 5.10 -1.70
C MET A 91 12.46 4.01 -0.70
N ALA A 92 12.13 4.37 0.55
CA ALA A 92 11.71 3.41 1.56
C ALA A 92 10.41 2.69 1.17
N VAL A 93 9.44 3.41 0.59
CA VAL A 93 8.18 2.85 0.10
C VAL A 93 8.42 1.88 -1.07
N VAL A 94 9.24 2.25 -2.04
CA VAL A 94 9.61 1.37 -3.18
C VAL A 94 10.37 0.12 -2.70
N ALA A 95 11.28 0.28 -1.73
CA ALA A 95 11.98 -0.85 -1.12
C ALA A 95 11.00 -1.81 -0.40
N TYR A 96 9.98 -1.27 0.25
CA TYR A 96 8.92 -2.06 0.86
C TYR A 96 8.10 -2.83 -0.18
N ALA A 97 7.68 -2.20 -1.28
CA ALA A 97 7.01 -2.89 -2.38
C ALA A 97 7.87 -4.03 -2.96
N ALA A 98 9.18 -3.82 -3.12
CA ALA A 98 10.10 -4.87 -3.55
C ALA A 98 10.17 -6.04 -2.55
N SER A 99 10.15 -5.76 -1.24
CA SER A 99 10.08 -6.82 -0.21
C SER A 99 8.79 -7.62 -0.30
N LEU A 100 7.64 -6.97 -0.53
CA LEU A 100 6.35 -7.67 -0.69
C LEU A 100 6.37 -8.61 -1.90
N ARG A 101 6.98 -8.21 -3.01
CA ARG A 101 7.15 -9.09 -4.19
C ARG A 101 8.06 -10.27 -3.89
N ALA A 102 9.17 -10.03 -3.19
CA ALA A 102 10.09 -11.11 -2.80
C ALA A 102 9.40 -12.13 -1.88
N GLU A 103 8.61 -11.68 -0.91
CA GLU A 103 7.84 -12.57 -0.04
C GLU A 103 6.77 -13.36 -0.81
N ALA A 104 6.08 -12.73 -1.76
CA ALA A 104 5.07 -13.40 -2.61
C ALA A 104 5.68 -14.51 -3.48
N THR A 105 6.94 -14.38 -3.90
CA THR A 105 7.64 -15.42 -4.68
C THR A 105 8.16 -16.56 -3.81
N LEU A 106 8.57 -16.28 -2.56
CA LEU A 106 9.09 -17.27 -1.60
C LEU A 106 7.98 -18.08 -0.93
N ARG A 107 6.82 -17.45 -0.72
CA ARG A 107 5.60 -18.11 -0.26
C ARG A 107 4.50 -17.86 -1.29
N PRO A 108 4.50 -18.62 -2.41
CA PRO A 108 3.30 -18.68 -3.22
C PRO A 108 2.20 -19.13 -2.27
N GLY A 109 1.17 -18.28 -2.11
CA GLY A 109 -0.04 -18.66 -1.39
C GLY A 109 -0.57 -19.99 -1.93
N PRO A 110 -1.48 -20.67 -1.21
CA PRO A 110 -2.02 -21.94 -1.68
C PRO A 110 -2.54 -21.74 -3.10
N VAL A 111 -1.83 -22.32 -4.07
CA VAL A 111 -2.30 -22.43 -5.44
C VAL A 111 -3.58 -23.21 -5.31
N PHE A 112 -4.71 -22.57 -5.57
CA PHE A 112 -5.96 -23.29 -5.73
C PHE A 112 -5.81 -24.12 -7.00
N VAL A 113 -5.23 -25.31 -6.86
CA VAL A 113 -5.26 -26.34 -7.88
C VAL A 113 -6.68 -26.89 -7.78
N PRO A 114 -7.60 -26.60 -8.71
CA PRO A 114 -8.84 -27.35 -8.76
C PRO A 114 -8.45 -28.82 -8.91
N LEU A 115 -8.65 -29.60 -7.84
CA LEU A 115 -8.51 -31.05 -7.91
C LEU A 115 -9.43 -31.53 -9.03
N PRO A 116 -8.93 -32.28 -10.03
CA PRO A 116 -9.80 -32.87 -11.03
C PRO A 116 -10.75 -33.84 -10.31
N GLY A 117 -12.01 -33.44 -10.18
CA GLY A 117 -13.04 -34.18 -9.42
C GLY A 117 -13.72 -33.39 -8.29
N ALA A 118 -13.37 -32.13 -8.04
CA ALA A 118 -14.20 -31.26 -7.20
C ALA A 118 -15.44 -30.80 -7.99
N ASP A 119 -16.51 -31.60 -7.92
CA ASP A 119 -17.84 -31.18 -8.34
C ASP A 119 -18.23 -29.93 -7.55
N PHE A 120 -18.14 -28.76 -8.21
CA PHE A 120 -18.89 -27.59 -7.77
C PHE A 120 -20.37 -27.94 -7.92
N GLY A 121 -20.97 -28.42 -6.83
CA GLY A 121 -22.39 -28.60 -6.72
C GLY A 121 -23.11 -27.28 -6.97
N ALA A 122 -23.49 -27.04 -8.23
CA ALA A 122 -24.54 -26.13 -8.58
C ALA A 122 -25.84 -26.69 -7.97
N GLY A 123 -26.13 -26.27 -6.73
CA GLY A 123 -27.38 -26.61 -6.07
C GLY A 123 -28.56 -25.94 -6.79
N PRO A 124 -29.62 -26.68 -7.15
CA PRO A 124 -30.83 -26.12 -7.74
C PRO A 124 -31.77 -25.63 -6.63
N GLY A 125 -32.38 -24.47 -6.81
CA GLY A 125 -33.46 -23.95 -5.97
C GLY A 125 -34.11 -22.75 -6.66
N SER A 126 -35.03 -23.00 -7.59
CA SER A 126 -36.49 -22.98 -7.35
C SER A 126 -37.02 -21.56 -7.17
N GLY A 127 -37.71 -21.07 -8.21
CA GLY A 127 -38.42 -19.80 -8.16
C GLY A 127 -39.57 -19.79 -7.16
N ALA A 128 -39.98 -18.58 -6.78
CA ALA A 128 -41.33 -18.27 -6.37
C ALA A 128 -41.61 -16.82 -6.75
N GLN A 129 -42.63 -16.66 -7.58
CA GLN A 129 -43.30 -15.40 -7.86
C GLN A 129 -44.01 -14.90 -6.59
N GLY A 130 -44.10 -13.58 -6.45
CA GLY A 130 -44.91 -12.86 -5.48
C GLY A 130 -44.88 -11.38 -5.83
#